data_AF-A0A258IFA4-F1
#
_entry.id   AF-A0A258IFA4-F1
#
_cell.length_a   1.000
_cell.length_b   1.000
_cell.length_c   1.000
_cell.angle_alpha   90.00
_cell.angle_beta   90.00
_cell.angle_gamma   90.00
#
_symmetry.space_group_name_H-M   'P 1'
#
loop_
_entity.id
_entity.type
_entity.pdbx_description
1 polymer ?
#
loop_
_entity_poly.entity_id
_entity_poly.type
_entity_poly.pdbx_seq_one_letter_code
_entity_poly.pdbx_strand_id
1 'polypeptide(L)'
;EEHKRRQGDPVAGGGTRKPIMTAYRQQALACAAAMASAPQRPRDLKHACPDVQKILRRNVYGWFERSERGVYALTDLGRSALASWHAAAVP
;
A
#
# COMPACT_ATOMS: atom_id res chain seq x y z
N GLU A 1 26.17 -4.52 17.67
CA GLU A 1 24.91 -5.20 18.03
C GLU A 1 23.97 -4.15 18.61
N GLU A 2 22.96 -3.58 17.96
CA GLU A 2 21.88 -4.17 17.16
C GLU A 2 21.46 -3.16 16.06
N HIS A 3 22.34 -2.91 15.09
CA HIS A 3 22.01 -2.15 13.88
C HIS A 3 21.58 -3.13 12.80
N LYS A 4 20.29 -3.53 12.79
CA LYS A 4 19.74 -4.26 11.66
C LYS A 4 18.37 -3.71 11.27
N ARG A 5 18.35 -3.19 10.04
CA ARG A 5 17.20 -2.79 9.22
C ARG A 5 16.62 -1.40 9.51
N ARG A 6 17.37 -0.37 9.14
CA ARG A 6 16.80 0.76 8.40
C ARG A 6 17.46 0.79 7.04
N GLN A 7 16.69 0.51 6.01
CA GLN A 7 17.05 0.79 4.62
C GLN A 7 16.25 2.05 4.27
N GLY A 8 16.94 3.18 4.16
CA GLY A 8 16.33 4.46 3.83
C GLY A 8 16.97 5.64 4.57
N ASP A 9 18.18 5.99 4.18
CA ASP A 9 18.79 7.31 4.41
C ASP A 9 19.08 7.93 3.04
N PRO A 10 19.24 9.26 2.88
CA PRO A 10 18.88 10.40 3.74
C PRO A 10 18.06 11.48 2.98
N VAL A 11 17.35 12.37 3.69
CA VAL A 11 16.74 13.56 3.08
C VAL A 11 17.65 14.77 3.27
N ALA A 12 18.10 15.37 2.16
CA ALA A 12 18.74 16.69 2.12
C ALA A 12 17.85 17.66 1.33
N GLY A 13 17.45 18.77 1.98
CA GLY A 13 17.02 20.01 1.32
C GLY A 13 15.53 20.16 0.99
N GLY A 14 14.89 21.16 1.62
CA GLY A 14 13.91 21.99 0.92
C GLY A 14 12.43 21.62 1.00
N GLY A 15 11.84 21.72 2.19
CA GLY A 15 10.40 21.97 2.34
C GLY A 15 9.44 20.82 1.98
N THR A 16 8.19 21.00 2.39
CA THR A 16 7.02 20.14 2.14
C THR A 16 6.89 18.94 3.08
N ARG A 17 5.85 19.01 3.93
CA ARG A 17 5.37 17.96 4.83
C ARG A 17 5.22 16.62 4.08
N LYS A 18 6.27 15.79 4.06
CA LYS A 18 6.12 14.40 3.59
C LYS A 18 5.12 13.72 4.53
N PRO A 19 4.02 13.15 4.01
CA PRO A 19 3.07 12.45 4.85
C PRO A 19 3.80 11.40 5.68
N ILE A 20 3.58 11.37 6.99
CA ILE A 20 4.17 10.33 7.85
C ILE A 20 3.72 8.99 7.29
N MET A 21 4.68 8.20 6.81
CA MET A 21 4.41 6.84 6.36
C MET A 21 4.10 6.00 7.60
N THR A 22 2.83 5.64 7.78
CA THR A 22 2.41 4.75 8.86
C THR A 22 2.50 3.30 8.41
N ALA A 23 2.65 2.37 9.35
CA ALA A 23 2.63 0.94 9.06
C ALA A 23 1.35 0.53 8.30
N TYR A 24 0.20 1.12 8.64
CA TYR A 24 -1.06 0.89 7.91
C TYR A 24 -0.98 1.36 6.46
N ARG A 25 -0.46 2.56 6.20
CA ARG A 25 -0.35 3.10 4.84
C ARG A 25 0.62 2.28 3.99
N GLN A 26 1.74 1.85 4.56
CA GLN A 26 2.70 0.98 3.87
C GLN A 26 2.06 -0.37 3.51
N GLN A 27 1.33 -0.99 4.44
CA GLN A 27 0.61 -2.24 4.18
C GLN A 27 -0.52 -2.07 3.17
N ALA A 28 -1.27 -0.95 3.21
CA ALA A 28 -2.30 -0.65 2.24
C ALA A 28 -1.72 -0.48 0.83
N LEU A 29 -0.58 0.21 0.69
CA LEU A 29 0.14 0.35 -0.58
C LEU A 29 0.67 -1.00 -1.09
N ALA A 30 1.26 -1.82 -0.22
CA ALA A 30 1.74 -3.16 -0.59
C ALA A 30 0.58 -4.06 -1.06
N CYS A 31 -0.56 -4.02 -0.36
CA CYS A 31 -1.77 -4.72 -0.76
C CYS A 31 -2.29 -4.22 -2.11
N ALA A 32 -2.30 -2.89 -2.33
CA ALA A 32 -2.73 -2.31 -3.59
C ALA A 32 -1.82 -2.71 -4.75
N ALA A 33 -0.50 -2.62 -4.56
CA ALA A 33 0.48 -3.03 -5.57
C ALA A 33 0.30 -4.50 -6.00
N ALA A 34 0.06 -5.40 -5.04
CA ALA A 34 -0.09 -6.82 -5.33
C ALA A 34 -1.34 -7.17 -6.17
N MET A 35 -2.39 -6.36 -6.12
CA MET A 35 -3.63 -6.54 -6.92
C MET A 35 -3.80 -5.49 -8.03
N ALA A 36 -2.75 -4.73 -8.36
CA ALA A 36 -2.83 -3.63 -9.33
C ALA A 36 -3.21 -4.12 -10.73
N SER A 37 -2.71 -5.30 -11.11
CA SER A 37 -2.94 -5.88 -12.44
C SER A 37 -4.23 -6.71 -12.53
N ALA A 38 -4.72 -7.26 -11.42
CA ALA A 38 -5.90 -8.12 -11.41
C ALA A 38 -6.53 -8.21 -10.00
N PRO A 39 -7.85 -8.42 -9.90
CA PRO A 39 -8.50 -8.75 -8.64
C PRO A 39 -7.91 -10.01 -8.00
N GLN A 40 -7.73 -10.02 -6.68
CA GLN A 40 -7.11 -11.13 -5.96
C GLN A 40 -7.88 -11.52 -4.69
N ARG A 41 -7.68 -12.77 -4.24
CA ARG A 41 -8.24 -13.23 -2.96
C ARG A 41 -7.32 -12.80 -1.82
N PRO A 42 -7.86 -12.49 -0.62
CA PRO A 42 -7.04 -12.12 0.54
C PRO A 42 -5.96 -13.14 0.89
N ARG A 43 -6.21 -14.44 0.67
CA ARG A 43 -5.21 -15.48 0.93
C ARG A 43 -3.99 -15.39 0.02
N ASP A 44 -4.19 -14.95 -1.22
CA ASP A 44 -3.13 -14.87 -2.23
C ASP A 44 -2.28 -13.61 -2.00
N LEU A 45 -2.82 -12.60 -1.34
CA LEU A 45 -2.16 -11.33 -1.00
C LEU A 45 -1.31 -11.36 0.27
N LYS A 46 -1.42 -12.43 1.09
CA LYS A 46 -0.74 -12.51 2.40
C LYS A 46 0.79 -12.38 2.31
N HIS A 47 1.38 -12.81 1.19
CA HIS A 47 2.82 -12.71 0.96
C HIS A 47 3.29 -11.24 0.85
N ALA A 48 2.45 -10.36 0.29
CA ALA A 48 2.74 -8.94 0.14
C ALA A 48 2.29 -8.13 1.37
N CYS A 49 1.18 -8.52 1.99
CA CYS A 49 0.60 -7.84 3.14
C CYS A 49 0.06 -8.85 4.17
N PRO A 50 0.80 -9.13 5.26
CA PRO A 50 0.37 -10.09 6.30
C PRO A 50 -1.00 -9.74 6.90
N ASP A 51 -1.26 -8.45 7.09
CA ASP A 51 -2.49 -7.91 7.66
C ASP A 51 -3.59 -7.64 6.61
N VAL A 52 -3.53 -8.28 5.43
CA VAL A 52 -4.46 -8.03 4.32
C VAL A 52 -5.93 -8.04 4.74
N GLN A 53 -6.36 -8.95 5.61
CA GLN A 53 -7.76 -8.98 6.07
C GLN A 53 -8.14 -7.71 6.83
N LYS A 54 -7.25 -7.20 7.68
CA LYS A 54 -7.45 -5.95 8.43
C LYS A 54 -7.43 -4.75 7.49
N ILE A 55 -6.53 -4.73 6.50
CA ILE A 55 -6.44 -3.67 5.49
C ILE A 55 -7.75 -3.59 4.69
N LEU A 56 -8.16 -4.70 4.06
CA LEU A 56 -9.36 -4.78 3.23
C LEU A 56 -10.64 -4.52 4.03
N ARG A 57 -10.72 -5.00 5.28
CA ARG A 57 -11.89 -4.76 6.14
C ARG A 57 -12.00 -3.30 6.56
N ARG A 58 -10.88 -2.68 6.97
CA ARG A 58 -10.90 -1.27 7.42
C ARG A 58 -11.09 -0.31 6.27
N ASN A 59 -10.47 -0.61 5.12
CA ASN A 59 -10.55 0.16 3.87
C ASN A 59 -10.57 1.68 4.11
N VAL A 60 -9.68 2.19 4.98
CA VAL A 60 -9.75 3.57 5.49
C VAL A 60 -9.74 4.60 4.37
N TYR A 61 -9.06 4.25 3.26
CA TYR A 61 -8.90 5.12 2.11
C TYR A 61 -9.88 4.86 0.96
N GLY A 62 -10.77 3.86 1.08
CA GLY A 62 -11.67 3.48 0.00
C GLY A 62 -10.97 2.91 -1.25
N TRP A 63 -9.76 2.38 -1.10
CA TRP A 63 -8.93 1.87 -2.21
C TRP A 63 -9.38 0.51 -2.72
N PHE A 64 -10.11 -0.23 -1.91
CA PHE A 64 -10.46 -1.62 -2.20
C PHE A 64 -11.97 -1.79 -2.32
N GLU A 65 -12.39 -2.68 -3.20
CA GLU A 65 -13.78 -3.09 -3.35
C GLU A 65 -13.88 -4.62 -3.50
N ARG A 66 -15.06 -5.16 -3.19
CA ARG A 66 -15.36 -6.57 -3.48
C ARG A 66 -15.86 -6.67 -4.91
N SER A 67 -15.02 -7.19 -5.79
CA SER A 67 -15.42 -7.48 -7.18
C SER A 67 -16.29 -8.73 -7.26
N GLU A 68 -15.97 -9.75 -6.46
CA GLU A 68 -16.74 -11.00 -6.40
C GLU A 68 -16.73 -11.58 -4.97
N ARG A 69 -17.41 -12.71 -4.78
CA ARG A 69 -17.41 -13.42 -3.49
C ARG A 69 -15.99 -13.85 -3.11
N GLY A 70 -15.39 -13.11 -2.19
CA GLY A 70 -14.05 -13.40 -1.66
C GLY A 70 -12.90 -12.90 -2.54
N VAL A 71 -13.19 -12.12 -3.58
CA VAL A 71 -12.21 -11.50 -4.47
C VAL A 71 -12.29 -9.99 -4.32
N TYR A 72 -11.15 -9.33 -4.18
CA TYR A 72 -11.05 -7.89 -4.02
C TYR A 72 -10.29 -7.28 -5.18
N ALA A 73 -10.70 -6.09 -5.59
CA ALA A 73 -10.07 -5.29 -6.62
C ALA A 73 -9.70 -3.90 -6.08
N LEU A 74 -8.85 -3.18 -6.82
CA LEU A 74 -8.66 -1.76 -6.62
C LEU A 74 -9.74 -0.96 -7.32
N THR A 75 -10.30 -0.03 -6.56
CA THR A 75 -11.10 1.09 -7.07
C THR A 75 -10.22 2.06 -7.86
N ASP A 76 -10.82 2.97 -8.63
CA ASP A 76 -10.08 4.03 -9.31
C ASP A 76 -9.30 4.92 -8.34
N LEU A 77 -9.82 5.15 -7.13
CA LEU A 77 -9.12 5.85 -6.06
C LEU A 77 -7.86 5.10 -5.62
N GLY A 78 -7.94 3.78 -5.45
CA GLY A 78 -6.82 2.94 -5.09
C GLY A 78 -5.73 2.92 -6.16
N ARG A 79 -6.12 2.82 -7.44
CA ARG A 79 -5.20 2.87 -8.59
C ARG A 79 -4.50 4.22 -8.68
N SER A 80 -5.25 5.30 -8.56
CA SER A 80 -4.71 6.67 -8.62
C SER A 80 -3.75 6.95 -7.46
N ALA A 81 -4.08 6.48 -6.26
CA ALA A 81 -3.22 6.63 -5.08
C ALA A 81 -1.91 5.83 -5.22
N LEU A 82 -1.99 4.60 -5.76
CA LEU A 82 -0.81 3.79 -6.04
C LEU A 82 0.08 4.43 -7.10
N ALA A 83 -0.48 4.92 -8.21
CA ALA A 83 0.25 5.63 -9.25
C ALA A 83 0.93 6.90 -8.72
N SER A 84 0.20 7.69 -7.92
CA SER A 84 0.74 8.91 -7.28
C SER A 84 1.90 8.59 -6.32
N TRP A 85 1.82 7.47 -5.60
CA TRP A 85 2.90 7.02 -4.72
C TRP A 85 4.15 6.62 -5.51
N HIS A 86 4.00 5.88 -6.61
CA HIS A 86 5.14 5.53 -7.47
C HIS A 86 5.78 6.76 -8.12
N ALA A 87 4.97 7.72 -8.60
CA ALA A 87 5.47 8.97 -9.16
C ALA A 87 6.26 9.79 -8.12
N ALA A 88 5.83 9.81 -6.85
CA ALA A 88 6.55 10.50 -5.78
C ALA A 88 7.82 9.77 -5.29
N ALA A 89 7.98 8.48 -5.62
CA ALA A 89 9.10 7.65 -5.18
C ALA A 89 10.29 7.65 -6.15
N VAL A 90 10.09 8.14 -7.38
CA VAL A 90 11.16 8.33 -8.38
C VAL A 90 11.65 9.78 -8.30
N PRO A 91 12.89 10.05 -7.86
CA PRO A 91 13.48 11.39 -7.87
C PRO A 91 13.83 11.85 -9.29
#